data_AF-A0A1F5GAA0-F1
#
_entry.id   AF-A0A1F5GAA0-F1
#
_cell.length_a   1.000
_cell.length_b   1.000
_cell.length_c   1.000
_cell.angle_alpha   90.00
_cell.angle_beta   90.00
_cell.angle_gamma   90.00
#
_symmetry.space_group_name_H-M   'P 1'
#
loop_
_entity.id
_entity.type
_entity.pdbx_description
1 polymer ?
#
loop_
_entity_poly.entity_id
_entity_poly.type
_entity_poly.pdbx_seq_one_letter_code
_entity_poly.pdbx_strand_id
1 'polypeptide(L)'
;MAQKTVVTHISPDLDGIGAYWLLKKYHPEFTNAKIDFVPAGQTYLGQPDGADPNVVHVDTGMGRFDHHQSSDFTCAAKLVLESLIKDGYIAEDDEAMKRLVNVLVELDHGWDNYKWSEAANDRYEFSLHNLLSGWKMVERKSDQELVEMAIFNLEAVYKLLAAKVKAEEELAGGEKFATKWGEAVAVYTGNSTVLDLGIKKGFALVAVKDPKRGNVRITGSNNKNVDLTDAYEKLAKIDREGTWYLHPSKVLLRNGSSRNPQMIPTKLELGEIIEVFKKV
;
A
#
# COMPACT_ATOMS: atom_id res chain seq x y z
N MET A 1 26.25 6.68 -21.58
CA MET A 1 25.89 5.25 -21.59
C MET A 1 24.72 5.06 -22.55
N ALA A 2 24.68 3.96 -23.29
CA ALA A 2 23.54 3.66 -24.16
C ALA A 2 22.26 3.49 -23.31
N GLN A 3 21.11 3.88 -23.85
CA GLN A 3 19.82 3.70 -23.18
C GLN A 3 19.48 2.21 -23.13
N LYS A 4 19.15 1.70 -21.95
CA LYS A 4 18.67 0.32 -21.78
C LYS A 4 17.26 0.13 -22.30
N THR A 5 16.94 -1.09 -22.72
CA THR A 5 15.60 -1.54 -23.10
C THR A 5 15.22 -2.72 -22.21
N VAL A 6 14.07 -2.64 -21.58
CA VAL A 6 13.44 -3.78 -20.90
C VAL A 6 12.34 -4.31 -21.80
N VAL A 7 12.32 -5.62 -22.04
CA VAL A 7 11.39 -6.25 -22.98
C VAL A 7 10.47 -7.17 -22.19
N THR A 8 9.16 -7.05 -22.37
CA THR A 8 8.15 -7.93 -21.79
C THR A 8 7.16 -8.39 -22.86
N HIS A 9 6.17 -9.21 -22.51
CA HIS A 9 5.21 -9.70 -23.49
C HIS A 9 4.15 -8.65 -23.87
N ILE A 10 3.59 -8.75 -25.09
CA ILE A 10 2.43 -7.97 -25.55
C ILE A 10 1.24 -8.23 -24.64
N SER A 11 0.41 -7.21 -24.41
CA SER A 11 -0.66 -7.23 -23.40
C SER A 11 -0.11 -7.57 -22.01
N PRO A 12 0.90 -6.82 -21.51
CA PRO A 12 1.63 -7.15 -20.30
C PRO A 12 0.68 -7.24 -19.10
N ASP A 13 1.03 -8.11 -18.16
CA ASP A 13 0.36 -8.21 -16.86
C ASP A 13 1.17 -7.52 -15.76
N LEU A 14 0.78 -7.70 -14.50
CA LEU A 14 1.47 -7.05 -13.39
C LEU A 14 2.83 -7.67 -13.06
N ASP A 15 3.15 -8.87 -13.53
CA ASP A 15 4.46 -9.46 -13.31
C ASP A 15 5.52 -8.75 -14.15
N GLY A 16 5.36 -8.79 -15.48
CA GLY A 16 6.23 -8.05 -16.41
C GLY A 16 6.29 -6.54 -16.12
N ILE A 17 5.14 -5.91 -15.79
CA ILE A 17 5.11 -4.49 -15.40
C ILE A 17 5.84 -4.26 -14.08
N GLY A 18 5.63 -5.13 -13.08
CA GLY A 18 6.27 -5.04 -11.78
C GLY A 18 7.79 -5.17 -11.87
N ALA A 19 8.27 -6.12 -12.68
CA ALA A 19 9.68 -6.31 -12.98
C ALA A 19 10.29 -5.05 -13.64
N TYR A 20 9.63 -4.49 -14.65
CA TYR A 20 10.07 -3.25 -15.29
C TYR A 20 10.09 -2.06 -14.31
N TRP A 21 9.05 -1.89 -13.49
CA TRP A 21 8.98 -0.84 -12.47
C TRP A 21 10.15 -0.90 -11.50
N LEU A 22 10.45 -2.09 -10.97
CA LEU A 22 11.56 -2.31 -10.04
C LEU A 22 12.91 -1.94 -10.66
N LEU A 23 13.21 -2.43 -11.86
CA LEU A 23 14.44 -2.09 -12.58
C LEU A 23 14.54 -0.59 -12.81
N LYS A 24 13.49 0.02 -13.37
CA LYS A 24 13.46 1.45 -13.71
C LYS A 24 13.65 2.33 -12.46
N LYS A 25 13.08 1.94 -11.33
CA LYS A 25 13.11 2.74 -10.10
C LYS A 25 14.42 2.61 -9.33
N TYR A 26 15.00 1.41 -9.26
CA TYR A 26 16.09 1.13 -8.32
C TYR A 26 17.43 0.82 -8.98
N HIS A 27 17.46 0.30 -10.21
CA HIS A 27 18.72 0.01 -10.87
C HIS A 27 19.25 1.25 -11.62
N PRO A 28 20.47 1.76 -11.33
CA PRO A 28 20.97 3.02 -11.91
C PRO A 28 21.04 3.02 -13.44
N GLU A 29 21.41 1.89 -14.05
CA GLU A 29 21.45 1.78 -15.52
C GLU A 29 20.05 1.81 -16.18
N PHE A 30 18.99 1.49 -15.45
CA PHE A 30 17.63 1.37 -16.00
C PHE A 30 16.74 2.58 -15.70
N THR A 31 17.24 3.61 -15.00
CA THR A 31 16.46 4.82 -14.67
C THR A 31 15.78 5.44 -15.89
N ASN A 32 16.49 5.48 -17.02
CA ASN A 32 15.99 6.00 -18.30
C ASN A 32 15.63 4.89 -19.30
N ALA A 33 15.46 3.65 -18.84
CA ALA A 33 15.16 2.53 -19.71
C ALA A 33 13.80 2.72 -20.41
N LYS A 34 13.78 2.33 -21.68
CA LYS A 34 12.53 2.15 -22.44
C LYS A 34 11.97 0.76 -22.18
N ILE A 35 10.68 0.60 -22.44
CA ILE A 35 10.03 -0.70 -22.51
C ILE A 35 9.74 -1.03 -23.97
N ASP A 36 9.84 -2.31 -24.34
CA ASP A 36 9.44 -2.85 -25.64
C ASP A 36 8.67 -4.15 -25.43
N PHE A 37 7.93 -4.58 -26.45
CA PHE A 37 6.98 -5.68 -26.34
C PHE A 37 7.19 -6.73 -27.42
N VAL A 38 7.18 -8.00 -27.03
CA VAL A 38 7.25 -9.16 -27.93
C VAL A 38 6.09 -10.12 -27.68
N PRO A 39 5.69 -10.97 -28.64
CA PRO A 39 4.76 -12.04 -28.31
C PRO A 39 5.30 -12.94 -27.19
N ALA A 40 4.42 -13.46 -26.32
CA ALA A 40 4.82 -14.40 -25.29
C ALA A 40 5.52 -15.64 -25.88
N GLY A 41 6.58 -16.10 -25.22
CA GLY A 41 7.50 -17.14 -25.69
C GLY A 41 8.54 -16.66 -26.71
N GLN A 42 8.60 -15.37 -27.04
CA GLN A 42 9.58 -14.82 -27.97
C GLN A 42 10.61 -13.91 -27.27
N THR A 43 11.63 -13.55 -28.05
CA THR A 43 12.69 -12.64 -27.61
C THR A 43 12.85 -11.48 -28.59
N TYR A 44 13.46 -10.41 -28.11
CA TYR A 44 13.71 -9.20 -28.86
C TYR A 44 14.56 -9.48 -30.09
N LEU A 45 14.00 -9.20 -31.27
CA LEU A 45 14.63 -9.45 -32.57
C LEU A 45 15.09 -10.91 -32.77
N GLY A 46 14.47 -11.87 -32.06
CA GLY A 46 14.84 -13.28 -32.08
C GLY A 46 16.21 -13.59 -31.48
N GLN A 47 16.81 -12.64 -30.75
CA GLN A 47 18.09 -12.83 -30.07
C GLN A 47 17.87 -13.35 -28.65
N PRO A 48 18.72 -14.27 -28.14
CA PRO A 48 18.61 -14.71 -26.76
C PRO A 48 18.91 -13.57 -25.78
N ASP A 49 18.43 -13.69 -24.53
CA ASP A 49 18.75 -12.72 -23.49
C ASP A 49 20.28 -12.62 -23.28
N GLY A 50 20.77 -11.39 -23.07
CA GLY A 50 22.20 -11.09 -22.93
C GLY A 50 23.00 -10.99 -24.25
N ALA A 51 22.39 -11.26 -25.41
CA ALA A 51 23.04 -11.04 -26.71
C ALA A 51 23.37 -9.56 -26.97
N ASP A 52 22.48 -8.65 -26.57
CA ASP A 52 22.75 -7.22 -26.47
C ASP A 52 22.80 -6.83 -24.99
N PRO A 53 23.93 -6.33 -24.47
CA PRO A 53 24.06 -5.93 -23.07
C PRO A 53 23.15 -4.74 -22.68
N ASN A 54 22.48 -4.11 -23.64
CA ASN A 54 21.51 -3.04 -23.41
C ASN A 54 20.06 -3.54 -23.37
N VAL A 55 19.80 -4.82 -23.64
CA VAL A 55 18.46 -5.42 -23.65
C VAL A 55 18.35 -6.43 -22.52
N VAL A 56 17.27 -6.34 -21.74
CA VAL A 56 16.92 -7.32 -20.71
C VAL A 56 15.47 -7.74 -20.91
N HIS A 57 15.23 -9.04 -20.93
CA HIS A 57 13.89 -9.60 -20.99
C HIS A 57 13.38 -9.92 -19.58
N VAL A 58 12.16 -9.48 -19.30
CA VAL A 58 11.40 -9.81 -18.09
C VAL A 58 10.09 -10.40 -18.53
N ASP A 59 9.75 -11.57 -17.98
CA ASP A 59 8.44 -12.18 -18.21
C ASP A 59 8.08 -12.30 -19.70
N THR A 60 8.96 -12.91 -20.50
CA THR A 60 8.69 -13.13 -21.94
C THR A 60 8.49 -14.59 -22.27
N GLY A 61 8.62 -15.48 -21.29
CA GLY A 61 8.74 -16.92 -21.45
C GLY A 61 10.13 -17.39 -21.87
N MET A 62 11.14 -16.50 -22.02
CA MET A 62 12.51 -16.83 -22.49
C MET A 62 13.59 -15.86 -21.95
N GLY A 63 13.27 -15.04 -20.95
CA GLY A 63 14.17 -14.01 -20.42
C GLY A 63 15.08 -14.44 -19.28
N ARG A 64 15.99 -13.55 -18.86
CA ARG A 64 16.80 -13.78 -17.64
C ARG A 64 15.96 -13.72 -16.37
N PHE A 65 14.95 -12.86 -16.34
CA PHE A 65 13.99 -12.77 -15.24
C PHE A 65 12.68 -13.41 -15.69
N ASP A 66 12.69 -14.75 -15.73
CA ASP A 66 11.60 -15.58 -16.22
C ASP A 66 11.44 -16.80 -15.34
N HIS A 67 10.21 -17.31 -15.28
CA HIS A 67 9.82 -18.44 -14.42
C HIS A 67 9.03 -19.52 -15.15
N HIS A 68 8.71 -19.33 -16.44
CA HIS A 68 7.87 -20.26 -17.21
C HIS A 68 8.47 -21.66 -17.39
N GLN A 69 9.77 -21.83 -17.17
CA GLN A 69 10.46 -23.12 -17.23
C GLN A 69 10.52 -23.83 -15.87
N SER A 70 9.93 -23.23 -14.83
CA SER A 70 9.91 -23.73 -13.46
C SER A 70 8.48 -23.84 -12.92
N SER A 71 8.31 -24.66 -11.89
CA SER A 71 7.09 -24.71 -11.07
C SER A 71 7.29 -24.02 -9.71
N ASP A 72 8.39 -23.28 -9.55
CA ASP A 72 8.68 -22.56 -8.31
C ASP A 72 7.63 -21.47 -8.07
N PHE A 73 7.30 -21.24 -6.80
CA PHE A 73 6.39 -20.17 -6.40
C PHE A 73 7.10 -18.81 -6.47
N THR A 74 7.21 -18.29 -7.69
CA THR A 74 7.95 -17.08 -8.05
C THR A 74 7.42 -16.46 -9.34
N CYS A 75 7.70 -15.18 -9.54
CA CYS A 75 7.37 -14.45 -10.76
C CYS A 75 8.58 -13.57 -11.15
N ALA A 76 8.62 -12.99 -12.35
CA ALA A 76 9.70 -12.13 -12.83
C ALA A 76 9.98 -10.93 -11.91
N ALA A 77 8.95 -10.28 -11.37
CA ALA A 77 9.10 -9.18 -10.42
C ALA A 77 9.85 -9.60 -9.15
N LYS A 78 9.62 -10.83 -8.68
CA LYS A 78 10.35 -11.39 -7.54
C LYS A 78 11.81 -11.67 -7.88
N LEU A 79 12.09 -12.25 -9.05
CA LEU A 79 13.47 -12.48 -9.51
C LEU A 79 14.25 -11.17 -9.65
N VAL A 80 13.60 -10.12 -10.16
CA VAL A 80 14.17 -8.78 -10.22
C VAL A 80 14.43 -8.22 -8.82
N LEU A 81 13.45 -8.30 -7.91
CA LEU A 81 13.62 -7.84 -6.52
C LEU A 81 14.83 -8.52 -5.85
N GLU A 82 14.94 -9.84 -5.98
CA GLU A 82 16.04 -10.62 -5.41
C GLU A 82 17.40 -10.18 -5.98
N SER A 83 17.47 -9.92 -7.30
CA SER A 83 18.69 -9.37 -7.92
C SER A 83 19.02 -7.98 -7.37
N LEU A 84 18.03 -7.08 -7.26
CA LEU A 84 18.24 -5.72 -6.77
C LEU A 84 18.68 -5.67 -5.31
N ILE A 85 18.18 -6.58 -4.47
CA ILE A 85 18.64 -6.74 -3.08
C ILE A 85 20.08 -7.25 -3.07
N LYS A 86 20.38 -8.30 -3.85
CA LYS A 86 21.73 -8.88 -3.95
C LYS A 86 22.77 -7.86 -4.40
N ASP A 87 22.40 -7.00 -5.34
CA ASP A 87 23.27 -5.95 -5.87
C ASP A 87 23.31 -4.69 -4.98
N GLY A 88 22.56 -4.67 -3.88
CA GLY A 88 22.55 -3.58 -2.89
C GLY A 88 21.76 -2.34 -3.30
N TYR A 89 20.90 -2.44 -4.31
CA TYR A 89 20.05 -1.33 -4.77
C TYR A 89 18.75 -1.18 -3.99
N ILE A 90 18.30 -2.24 -3.33
CA ILE A 90 17.17 -2.25 -2.39
C ILE A 90 17.65 -2.85 -1.07
N ALA A 91 17.21 -2.27 0.05
CA ALA A 91 17.55 -2.80 1.36
C ALA A 91 16.88 -4.16 1.61
N GLU A 92 17.63 -5.12 2.16
CA GLU A 92 17.12 -6.46 2.44
C GLU A 92 15.94 -6.44 3.43
N ASP A 93 15.81 -5.41 4.26
CA ASP A 93 14.74 -5.23 5.25
C ASP A 93 13.57 -4.35 4.78
N ASP A 94 13.46 -4.05 3.47
CA ASP A 94 12.30 -3.34 2.91
C ASP A 94 11.04 -4.24 2.90
N GLU A 95 10.39 -4.33 4.05
CA GLU A 95 9.18 -5.14 4.27
C GLU A 95 7.99 -4.69 3.41
N ALA A 96 7.92 -3.41 3.05
CA ALA A 96 6.86 -2.91 2.18
C ALA A 96 7.02 -3.45 0.76
N MET A 97 8.27 -3.44 0.25
CA MET A 97 8.59 -3.98 -1.06
C MET A 97 8.35 -5.49 -1.13
N LYS A 98 8.82 -6.25 -0.13
CA LYS A 98 8.58 -7.70 -0.05
C LYS A 98 7.09 -8.03 -0.05
N ARG A 99 6.28 -7.33 0.74
CA ARG A 99 4.82 -7.54 0.78
C ARG A 99 4.14 -7.22 -0.55
N LEU A 100 4.59 -6.16 -1.25
CA LEU A 100 4.08 -5.82 -2.58
C LEU A 100 4.36 -6.95 -3.57
N VAL A 101 5.63 -7.36 -3.67
CA VAL A 101 6.05 -8.39 -4.63
C VAL A 101 5.45 -9.75 -4.29
N ASN A 102 5.26 -10.09 -3.01
CA ASN A 102 4.55 -11.31 -2.63
C ASN A 102 3.12 -11.33 -3.19
N VAL A 103 2.39 -10.20 -3.16
CA VAL A 103 1.06 -10.12 -3.78
C VAL A 103 1.14 -10.29 -5.30
N LEU A 104 2.19 -9.80 -5.96
CA LEU A 104 2.38 -10.06 -7.40
C LEU A 104 2.59 -11.56 -7.68
N VAL A 105 3.39 -12.26 -6.88
CA VAL A 105 3.56 -13.72 -6.99
C VAL A 105 2.24 -14.45 -6.78
N GLU A 106 1.43 -14.04 -5.79
CA GLU A 106 0.11 -14.63 -5.57
C GLU A 106 -0.81 -14.46 -6.79
N LEU A 107 -0.83 -13.26 -7.39
CA LEU A 107 -1.64 -12.95 -8.57
C LEU A 107 -1.19 -13.73 -9.80
N ASP A 108 0.11 -13.80 -10.05
CA ASP A 108 0.71 -14.57 -11.13
C ASP A 108 0.37 -16.08 -11.05
N HIS A 109 0.23 -16.59 -9.82
CA HIS A 109 -0.19 -17.97 -9.56
C HIS A 109 -1.70 -18.16 -9.44
N GLY A 110 -2.50 -17.15 -9.81
CA GLY A 110 -3.96 -17.18 -9.82
C GLY A 110 -4.59 -17.38 -8.44
N TRP A 111 -3.92 -16.99 -7.34
CA TRP A 111 -4.46 -17.18 -5.98
C TRP A 111 -5.72 -16.37 -5.72
N ASP A 112 -5.89 -15.24 -6.40
CA ASP A 112 -7.11 -14.44 -6.43
C ASP A 112 -8.36 -15.28 -6.80
N ASN A 113 -8.20 -16.28 -7.66
CA ASN A 113 -9.29 -17.11 -8.15
C ASN A 113 -9.71 -18.24 -7.20
N TYR A 114 -8.85 -18.68 -6.27
CA TYR A 114 -9.15 -19.87 -5.44
C TYR A 114 -8.60 -19.89 -4.01
N LYS A 115 -7.60 -19.07 -3.67
CA LYS A 115 -7.04 -19.00 -2.30
C LYS A 115 -7.48 -17.75 -1.55
N TRP A 116 -7.72 -16.65 -2.24
CA TRP A 116 -8.23 -15.43 -1.62
C TRP A 116 -9.66 -15.64 -1.13
N SER A 117 -9.99 -15.04 0.02
CA SER A 117 -11.29 -15.21 0.66
C SER A 117 -12.41 -14.58 -0.17
N GLU A 118 -13.54 -15.28 -0.33
CA GLU A 118 -14.68 -14.78 -1.10
C GLU A 118 -14.29 -14.44 -2.55
N ALA A 119 -13.53 -15.32 -3.22
CA ALA A 119 -12.91 -15.07 -4.54
C ALA A 119 -13.84 -14.45 -5.60
N ALA A 120 -15.15 -14.76 -5.59
CA ALA A 120 -16.14 -14.21 -6.52
C ALA A 120 -16.77 -12.87 -6.08
N ASN A 121 -16.22 -12.18 -5.07
CA ASN A 121 -16.79 -10.94 -4.56
C ASN A 121 -16.39 -9.74 -5.45
N ASP A 122 -17.37 -8.95 -5.88
CA ASP A 122 -17.21 -7.78 -6.77
C ASP A 122 -16.16 -6.75 -6.31
N ARG A 123 -15.80 -6.73 -5.02
CA ARG A 123 -14.72 -5.87 -4.50
C ARG A 123 -13.38 -6.11 -5.21
N TYR A 124 -13.15 -7.31 -5.74
CA TYR A 124 -11.92 -7.63 -6.45
C TYR A 124 -11.79 -6.89 -7.77
N GLU A 125 -12.89 -6.47 -8.39
CA GLU A 125 -12.87 -5.64 -9.61
C GLU A 125 -12.31 -4.22 -9.40
N PHE A 126 -12.21 -3.79 -8.14
CA PHE A 126 -11.53 -2.56 -7.75
C PHE A 126 -10.03 -2.77 -7.49
N SER A 127 -9.52 -3.99 -7.64
CA SER A 127 -8.10 -4.31 -7.48
C SER A 127 -7.31 -3.98 -8.74
N LEU A 128 -6.04 -3.60 -8.57
CA LEU A 128 -5.19 -3.13 -9.68
C LEU A 128 -5.07 -4.14 -10.84
N HIS A 129 -4.96 -5.44 -10.56
CA HIS A 129 -4.85 -6.48 -11.60
C HIS A 129 -6.13 -6.61 -12.45
N ASN A 130 -7.31 -6.55 -11.82
CA ASN A 130 -8.58 -6.56 -12.55
C ASN A 130 -8.81 -5.24 -13.28
N LEU A 131 -8.43 -4.10 -12.68
CA LEU A 131 -8.47 -2.81 -13.36
C LEU A 131 -7.57 -2.78 -14.59
N LEU A 132 -6.40 -3.42 -14.56
CA LEU A 132 -5.53 -3.54 -15.73
C LEU A 132 -6.22 -4.29 -16.88
N SER A 133 -6.92 -5.39 -16.57
CA SER A 133 -7.76 -6.09 -17.54
C SER A 133 -8.90 -5.21 -18.06
N GLY A 134 -9.56 -4.46 -17.18
CA GLY A 134 -10.58 -3.48 -17.56
C GLY A 134 -10.05 -2.36 -18.46
N TRP A 135 -8.84 -1.84 -18.22
CA TRP A 135 -8.23 -0.81 -19.06
C TRP A 135 -7.94 -1.30 -20.47
N LYS A 136 -7.64 -2.59 -20.66
CA LYS A 136 -7.52 -3.21 -21.99
C LYS A 136 -8.85 -3.22 -22.76
N MET A 137 -9.97 -3.22 -22.04
CA MET A 137 -11.32 -3.18 -22.61
C MET A 137 -11.81 -1.74 -22.88
N VAL A 138 -11.37 -0.77 -22.08
CA VAL A 138 -11.74 0.65 -22.19
C VAL A 138 -10.83 1.37 -23.18
N GLU A 139 -11.29 1.51 -24.42
CA GLU A 139 -10.54 2.07 -25.55
C GLU A 139 -9.24 1.27 -25.83
N ARG A 140 -8.76 1.22 -27.08
CA ARG A 140 -7.54 0.44 -27.40
C ARG A 140 -6.28 1.17 -26.92
N LYS A 141 -6.08 1.26 -25.61
CA LYS A 141 -4.83 1.74 -25.03
C LYS A 141 -3.67 0.88 -25.54
N SER A 142 -2.57 1.53 -25.86
CA SER A 142 -1.33 0.85 -26.17
C SER A 142 -0.75 0.17 -24.93
N ASP A 143 0.04 -0.88 -25.11
CA ASP A 143 0.73 -1.56 -24.01
C ASP A 143 1.61 -0.58 -23.20
N GLN A 144 2.19 0.42 -23.88
CA GLN A 144 2.93 1.52 -23.26
C GLN A 144 2.08 2.31 -22.25
N GLU A 145 0.86 2.72 -22.64
CA GLU A 145 -0.03 3.48 -21.74
C GLU A 145 -0.49 2.64 -20.56
N LEU A 146 -0.75 1.33 -20.76
CA LEU A 146 -1.11 0.41 -19.68
C LEU A 146 0.02 0.28 -18.66
N VAL A 147 1.26 0.14 -19.13
CA VAL A 147 2.46 0.08 -18.29
C VAL A 147 2.61 1.37 -17.48
N GLU A 148 2.49 2.54 -18.10
CA GLU A 148 2.63 3.83 -17.43
C GLU A 148 1.59 4.02 -16.32
N MET A 149 0.33 3.68 -16.61
CA MET A 149 -0.75 3.72 -15.62
C MET A 149 -0.51 2.73 -14.47
N ALA A 150 -0.14 1.50 -14.78
CA ALA A 150 0.11 0.47 -13.77
C ALA A 150 1.32 0.81 -12.88
N ILE A 151 2.41 1.33 -13.44
CA ILE A 151 3.58 1.82 -12.68
C ILE A 151 3.18 2.89 -11.66
N PHE A 152 2.39 3.87 -12.09
CA PHE A 152 1.93 4.93 -11.18
C PHE A 152 1.13 4.35 -10.01
N ASN A 153 0.27 3.36 -10.29
CA ASN A 153 -0.51 2.68 -9.26
C ASN A 153 0.36 1.79 -8.35
N LEU A 154 1.35 1.08 -8.89
CA LEU A 154 2.32 0.32 -8.08
C LEU A 154 3.10 1.23 -7.13
N GLU A 155 3.49 2.43 -7.56
CA GLU A 155 4.12 3.42 -6.68
C GLU A 155 3.19 3.82 -5.53
N ALA A 156 1.91 4.07 -5.83
CA ALA A 156 0.92 4.40 -4.81
C ALA A 156 0.70 3.22 -3.83
N VAL A 157 0.61 1.99 -4.33
CA VAL A 157 0.50 0.77 -3.51
C VAL A 157 1.73 0.62 -2.60
N TYR A 158 2.94 0.82 -3.12
CA TYR A 158 4.17 0.79 -2.32
C TYR A 158 4.12 1.83 -1.19
N LYS A 159 3.71 3.08 -1.46
CA LYS A 159 3.57 4.11 -0.42
C LYS A 159 2.54 3.74 0.66
N LEU A 160 1.42 3.13 0.26
CA LEU A 160 0.41 2.64 1.19
C LEU A 160 0.94 1.50 2.07
N LEU A 161 1.67 0.55 1.48
CA LEU A 161 2.28 -0.55 2.22
C LEU A 161 3.37 -0.06 3.17
N ALA A 162 4.22 0.88 2.75
CA ALA A 162 5.23 1.50 3.61
C ALA A 162 4.58 2.23 4.80
N ALA A 163 3.50 2.97 4.56
CA ALA A 163 2.74 3.61 5.63
C ALA A 163 2.09 2.58 6.58
N LYS A 164 1.64 1.43 6.05
CA LYS A 164 1.09 0.33 6.86
C LYS A 164 2.15 -0.34 7.71
N VAL A 165 3.32 -0.66 7.16
CA VAL A 165 4.44 -1.25 7.92
C VAL A 165 4.83 -0.34 9.08
N LYS A 166 5.03 0.96 8.80
CA LYS A 166 5.30 1.94 9.86
C LYS A 166 4.17 2.02 10.90
N ALA A 167 2.91 1.94 10.46
CA ALA A 167 1.77 1.93 11.38
C ALA A 167 1.76 0.71 12.31
N GLU A 168 2.27 -0.45 11.86
CA GLU A 168 2.40 -1.64 12.70
C GLU A 168 3.40 -1.39 13.85
N GLU A 169 4.52 -0.74 13.56
CA GLU A 169 5.53 -0.34 14.56
C GLU A 169 4.98 0.72 15.53
N GLU A 170 4.33 1.75 15.00
CA GLU A 170 3.73 2.84 15.79
C GLU A 170 2.62 2.35 16.72
N LEU A 171 1.80 1.37 16.27
CA LEU A 171 0.80 0.73 17.12
C LEU A 171 1.44 -0.13 18.22
N ALA A 172 2.55 -0.80 17.94
CA ALA A 172 3.25 -1.61 18.93
C ALA A 172 3.83 -0.76 20.07
N GLY A 173 4.31 0.44 19.75
CA GLY A 173 4.83 1.42 20.72
C GLY A 173 3.78 2.36 21.33
N GLY A 174 2.51 2.27 20.93
CA GLY A 174 1.44 3.13 21.41
C GLY A 174 1.06 2.93 22.88
N GLU A 175 0.51 3.97 23.51
CA GLU A 175 0.01 3.89 24.89
C GLU A 175 -1.32 3.12 24.90
N LYS A 176 -1.29 1.89 25.44
CA LYS A 176 -2.47 1.04 25.56
C LYS A 176 -3.23 1.32 26.85
N PHE A 177 -4.55 1.31 26.78
CA PHE A 177 -5.42 1.54 27.94
C PHE A 177 -6.76 0.80 27.78
N ALA A 178 -7.44 0.57 28.90
CA ALA A 178 -8.76 -0.04 28.90
C ALA A 178 -9.87 1.02 28.79
N THR A 179 -10.93 0.68 28.06
CA THR A 179 -12.18 1.43 27.98
C THR A 179 -13.35 0.48 28.28
N LYS A 180 -14.58 1.01 28.46
CA LYS A 180 -15.77 0.15 28.59
C LYS A 180 -16.02 -0.77 27.39
N TRP A 181 -15.47 -0.43 26.22
CA TRP A 181 -15.61 -1.21 24.98
C TRP A 181 -14.45 -2.20 24.74
N GLY A 182 -13.44 -2.19 25.62
CA GLY A 182 -12.24 -3.04 25.51
C GLY A 182 -10.94 -2.26 25.36
N GLU A 183 -9.87 -2.95 24.97
CA GLU A 183 -8.53 -2.38 24.82
C GLU A 183 -8.52 -1.29 23.74
N ALA A 184 -7.85 -0.18 24.03
CA ALA A 184 -7.64 0.96 23.17
C ALA A 184 -6.15 1.31 23.10
N VAL A 185 -5.78 2.11 22.10
CA VAL A 185 -4.39 2.58 21.92
C VAL A 185 -4.35 4.03 21.48
N ALA A 186 -3.43 4.80 22.05
CA ALA A 186 -3.15 6.19 21.70
C ALA A 186 -1.73 6.33 21.15
N VAL A 187 -1.56 7.07 20.05
CA VAL A 187 -0.28 7.18 19.32
C VAL A 187 -0.03 8.62 18.89
N TYR A 188 1.18 9.15 19.14
CA TYR A 188 1.64 10.40 18.52
C TYR A 188 2.23 10.10 17.12
N THR A 189 1.49 10.41 16.06
CA THR A 189 1.98 10.23 14.68
C THR A 189 1.20 11.06 13.67
N GLY A 190 1.87 11.44 12.57
CA GLY A 190 1.23 11.99 11.38
C GLY A 190 0.72 10.93 10.40
N ASN A 191 0.97 9.64 10.66
CA ASN A 191 0.56 8.52 9.82
C ASN A 191 -0.90 8.14 10.10
N SER A 192 -1.83 8.53 9.22
CA SER A 192 -3.25 8.24 9.43
C SER A 192 -3.61 6.75 9.31
N THR A 193 -2.72 5.92 8.76
CA THR A 193 -2.94 4.46 8.58
C THR A 193 -3.10 3.74 9.93
N VAL A 194 -2.53 4.29 11.00
CA VAL A 194 -2.63 3.75 12.37
C VAL A 194 -4.08 3.57 12.83
N LEU A 195 -4.98 4.51 12.48
CA LEU A 195 -6.39 4.46 12.90
C LEU A 195 -7.08 3.19 12.37
N ASP A 196 -7.07 3.01 11.06
CA ASP A 196 -7.80 1.90 10.42
C ASP A 196 -7.11 0.57 10.71
N LEU A 197 -5.77 0.55 10.74
CA LEU A 197 -5.02 -0.66 11.06
C LEU A 197 -5.26 -1.12 12.50
N GLY A 198 -5.30 -0.20 13.47
CA GLY A 198 -5.54 -0.56 14.87
C GLY A 198 -6.93 -1.16 15.07
N ILE A 199 -7.97 -0.59 14.43
CA ILE A 199 -9.31 -1.18 14.44
C ILE A 199 -9.31 -2.59 13.81
N LYS A 200 -8.64 -2.77 12.67
CA LYS A 200 -8.48 -4.10 12.02
C LYS A 200 -7.72 -5.10 12.90
N LYS A 201 -6.79 -4.64 13.75
CA LYS A 201 -6.09 -5.45 14.75
C LYS A 201 -6.89 -5.72 16.02
N GLY A 202 -8.14 -5.25 16.09
CA GLY A 202 -9.07 -5.59 17.16
C GLY A 202 -9.10 -4.60 18.34
N PHE A 203 -8.43 -3.44 18.25
CA PHE A 203 -8.63 -2.38 19.25
C PHE A 203 -10.09 -1.89 19.21
N ALA A 204 -10.65 -1.61 20.38
CA ALA A 204 -11.95 -0.96 20.49
C ALA A 204 -11.88 0.49 20.02
N LEU A 205 -10.79 1.17 20.34
CA LEU A 205 -10.59 2.58 20.06
C LEU A 205 -9.13 2.86 19.74
N VAL A 206 -8.90 3.70 18.73
CA VAL A 206 -7.57 4.17 18.34
C VAL A 206 -7.59 5.69 18.33
N ALA A 207 -6.71 6.32 19.11
CA ALA A 207 -6.52 7.76 19.15
C ALA A 207 -5.15 8.12 18.54
N VAL A 208 -5.13 9.10 17.64
CA VAL A 208 -3.90 9.61 17.03
C VAL A 208 -3.84 11.12 17.21
N LYS A 209 -2.72 11.63 17.71
CA LYS A 209 -2.39 13.06 17.71
C LYS A 209 -1.23 13.31 16.75
N ASP A 210 -1.43 14.19 15.78
CA ASP A 210 -0.36 14.58 14.86
C ASP A 210 0.62 15.52 15.59
N PRO A 211 1.91 15.17 15.76
CA PRO A 211 2.85 16.00 16.50
C PRO A 211 3.21 17.31 15.80
N LYS A 212 3.00 17.41 14.47
CA LYS A 212 3.28 18.63 13.70
C LYS A 212 2.07 19.56 13.64
N ARG A 213 0.87 18.98 13.47
CA ARG A 213 -0.37 19.74 13.27
C ARG A 213 -1.21 19.89 14.54
N GLY A 214 -0.94 19.12 15.58
CA GLY A 214 -1.69 19.08 16.84
C GLY A 214 -3.08 18.44 16.75
N ASN A 215 -3.58 18.16 15.55
CA ASN A 215 -4.94 17.66 15.35
C ASN A 215 -5.08 16.24 15.90
N VAL A 216 -6.22 15.95 16.50
CA VAL A 216 -6.54 14.63 17.06
C VAL A 216 -7.60 13.93 16.22
N ARG A 217 -7.42 12.63 16.02
CA ARG A 217 -8.40 11.75 15.39
C ARG A 217 -8.59 10.52 16.24
N ILE A 218 -9.83 10.20 16.55
CA ILE A 218 -10.22 9.02 17.31
C ILE A 218 -11.20 8.22 16.47
N THR A 219 -10.90 6.94 16.27
CA THR A 219 -11.77 5.99 15.57
C THR A 219 -12.15 4.89 16.56
N GLY A 220 -13.45 4.61 16.66
CA GLY A 220 -14.03 3.51 17.41
C GLY A 220 -14.42 2.33 16.50
N SER A 221 -14.48 1.13 17.07
CA SER A 221 -14.86 -0.08 16.36
C SER A 221 -16.37 -0.29 16.37
N ASN A 222 -16.98 -0.40 15.18
CA ASN A 222 -18.38 -0.81 15.03
C ASN A 222 -18.61 -2.22 15.60
N ASN A 223 -17.66 -3.14 15.43
CA ASN A 223 -17.77 -4.52 15.92
C ASN A 223 -17.84 -4.61 17.44
N LYS A 224 -17.43 -3.55 18.15
CA LYS A 224 -17.50 -3.44 19.61
C LYS A 224 -18.55 -2.45 20.09
N ASN A 225 -19.46 -2.02 19.19
CA ASN A 225 -20.55 -1.10 19.48
C ASN A 225 -20.08 0.20 20.18
N VAL A 226 -18.95 0.74 19.72
CA VAL A 226 -18.42 1.99 20.27
C VAL A 226 -19.37 3.14 19.94
N ASP A 227 -19.67 3.99 20.93
CA ASP A 227 -20.40 5.24 20.75
C ASP A 227 -19.62 6.37 21.45
N LEU A 228 -19.03 7.27 20.68
CA LEU A 228 -18.16 8.34 21.19
C LEU A 228 -18.94 9.58 21.66
N THR A 229 -20.27 9.53 21.75
CA THR A 229 -21.10 10.69 22.15
C THR A 229 -20.70 11.25 23.51
N ASP A 230 -20.64 10.41 24.56
CA ASP A 230 -20.28 10.83 25.92
C ASP A 230 -18.85 11.41 25.97
N ALA A 231 -17.93 10.81 25.21
CA ALA A 231 -16.55 11.27 25.12
C ALA A 231 -16.45 12.63 24.42
N TYR A 232 -17.19 12.80 23.31
CA TYR A 232 -17.28 14.06 22.59
C TYR A 232 -17.80 15.19 23.48
N GLU A 233 -18.92 14.98 24.19
CA GLU A 233 -19.50 16.00 25.07
C GLU A 233 -18.54 16.40 26.19
N LYS A 234 -17.86 15.42 26.80
CA LYS A 234 -16.84 15.68 27.82
C LYS A 234 -15.65 16.44 27.25
N LEU A 235 -15.11 16.01 26.10
CA LEU A 235 -13.97 16.66 25.44
C LEU A 235 -14.31 18.09 25.01
N ALA A 236 -15.46 18.32 24.38
CA ALA A 236 -15.92 19.65 23.97
C ALA A 236 -16.16 20.59 25.17
N LYS A 237 -16.46 20.05 26.35
CA LYS A 237 -16.63 20.84 27.57
C LYS A 237 -15.29 21.26 28.21
N ILE A 238 -14.29 20.38 28.19
CA ILE A 238 -12.97 20.65 28.78
C ILE A 238 -12.07 21.44 27.82
N ASP A 239 -12.17 21.18 26.52
CA ASP A 239 -11.43 21.88 25.48
C ASP A 239 -12.29 22.99 24.87
N ARG A 240 -12.11 24.20 25.40
CA ARG A 240 -12.87 25.39 24.96
C ARG A 240 -12.28 26.06 23.72
N GLU A 241 -11.12 25.63 23.25
CA GLU A 241 -10.42 26.24 22.12
C GLU A 241 -10.47 25.35 20.87
N GLY A 242 -10.27 24.04 21.04
CA GLY A 242 -10.23 23.09 19.94
C GLY A 242 -11.60 22.87 19.30
N THR A 243 -11.62 22.75 17.98
CA THR A 243 -12.82 22.43 17.22
C THR A 243 -13.01 20.92 17.14
N TRP A 244 -13.91 20.38 17.97
CA TRP A 244 -14.30 18.97 17.96
C TRP A 244 -15.50 18.72 17.06
N TYR A 245 -15.50 17.57 16.39
CA TYR A 245 -16.58 17.11 15.52
C TYR A 245 -16.79 15.61 15.70
N LEU A 246 -18.01 15.22 16.06
CA LEU A 246 -18.46 13.84 16.07
C LEU A 246 -19.23 13.54 14.77
N HIS A 247 -18.76 12.56 14.02
CA HIS A 247 -19.46 12.11 12.82
C HIS A 247 -20.81 11.45 13.20
N PRO A 248 -21.87 11.55 12.37
CA PRO A 248 -23.19 10.95 12.66
C PRO A 248 -23.18 9.44 12.94
N SER A 249 -22.16 8.71 12.47
CA SER A 249 -21.95 7.29 12.81
C SER A 249 -21.53 7.05 14.25
N LYS A 250 -21.20 8.12 15.00
CA LYS A 250 -20.74 8.13 16.40
C LYS A 250 -19.42 7.41 16.69
N VAL A 251 -18.80 6.77 15.69
CA VAL A 251 -17.49 6.09 15.84
C VAL A 251 -16.31 6.90 15.34
N LEU A 252 -16.52 8.05 14.71
CA LEU A 252 -15.43 8.92 14.26
C LEU A 252 -15.51 10.26 15.00
N LEU A 253 -14.57 10.47 15.91
CA LEU A 253 -14.40 11.73 16.62
C LEU A 253 -13.13 12.40 16.10
N ARG A 254 -13.27 13.65 15.66
CA ARG A 254 -12.20 14.42 15.00
C ARG A 254 -12.04 15.75 15.71
N ASN A 255 -10.81 16.23 15.74
CA ASN A 255 -10.46 17.55 16.22
C ASN A 255 -9.44 18.18 15.27
N GLY A 256 -9.71 19.41 14.85
CA GLY A 256 -8.95 20.05 13.78
C GLY A 256 -9.17 19.37 12.41
N SER A 257 -8.80 20.05 11.34
CA SER A 257 -8.84 19.44 10.00
C SER A 257 -7.91 20.17 9.04
N SER A 258 -7.13 19.42 8.26
CA SER A 258 -6.39 19.99 7.13
C SER A 258 -7.29 20.35 5.95
N ARG A 259 -8.57 19.90 5.97
CA ARG A 259 -9.56 20.20 4.92
C ARG A 259 -10.39 21.44 5.22
N ASN A 260 -10.39 21.90 6.48
CA ASN A 260 -11.02 23.16 6.87
C ASN A 260 -10.02 23.97 7.71
N PRO A 261 -9.38 25.00 7.12
CA PRO A 261 -8.35 25.78 7.80
C PRO A 261 -8.87 26.59 8.99
N GLN A 262 -10.19 26.73 9.17
CA GLN A 262 -10.78 27.40 10.32
C GLN A 262 -10.87 26.50 11.56
N MET A 263 -10.68 25.18 11.42
CA MET A 263 -10.74 24.26 12.56
C MET A 263 -9.46 24.34 13.38
N ILE A 264 -9.62 24.57 14.68
CA ILE A 264 -8.53 24.77 15.63
C ILE A 264 -8.16 23.43 16.28
N PRO A 265 -6.89 22.99 16.20
CA PRO A 265 -6.42 21.81 16.94
C PRO A 265 -6.52 22.00 18.45
N THR A 266 -6.82 20.91 19.16
CA THR A 266 -6.86 20.85 20.62
C THR A 266 -5.47 21.09 21.23
N LYS A 267 -5.46 21.75 22.39
CA LYS A 267 -4.27 21.81 23.25
C LYS A 267 -4.13 20.60 24.17
N LEU A 268 -5.18 19.77 24.30
CA LEU A 268 -5.14 18.58 25.15
C LEU A 268 -4.11 17.58 24.65
N GLU A 269 -3.30 17.06 25.56
CA GLU A 269 -2.39 15.95 25.28
C GLU A 269 -3.10 14.60 25.30
N LEU A 270 -2.49 13.57 24.68
CA LEU A 270 -3.13 12.25 24.59
C LEU A 270 -3.45 11.68 25.98
N GLY A 271 -2.60 11.91 26.99
CA GLY A 271 -2.88 11.50 28.36
C GLY A 271 -4.18 12.07 28.92
N GLU A 272 -4.47 13.36 28.68
CA GLU A 272 -5.72 14.00 29.12
C GLU A 272 -6.94 13.41 28.39
N ILE A 273 -6.79 13.11 27.11
CA ILE A 273 -7.82 12.48 26.28
C ILE A 273 -8.10 11.05 26.75
N ILE A 274 -7.04 10.28 27.06
CA ILE A 274 -7.14 8.92 27.61
C ILE A 274 -7.91 8.93 28.93
N GLU A 275 -7.68 9.90 29.81
CA GLU A 275 -8.40 10.03 31.07
C GLU A 275 -9.90 10.30 30.90
N VAL A 276 -10.31 10.95 29.80
CA VAL A 276 -11.74 11.03 29.44
C VAL A 276 -12.27 9.65 29.06
N PHE A 277 -11.54 8.90 28.23
CA PHE A 277 -11.96 7.59 27.75
C PHE A 277 -12.01 6.50 28.83
N LYS A 278 -11.18 6.59 29.88
CA LYS A 278 -11.25 5.71 31.05
C LYS A 278 -12.49 5.94 31.93
N LYS A 279 -13.15 7.10 31.79
CA LYS A 279 -14.28 7.55 32.62
C LYS A 279 -15.63 7.52 31.91
N VAL A 280 -15.68 7.06 30.65
CA VAL A 280 -16.92 6.94 29.86
C VAL A 280 -17.32 5.50 29.69
#